data_AF-A0A952FFD8-F1
#
_entry.id   AF-A0A952FFD8-F1
#
_cell.length_a   1.000
_cell.length_b   1.000
_cell.length_c   1.000
_cell.angle_alpha   90.00
_cell.angle_beta   90.00
_cell.angle_gamma   90.00
#
_symmetry.space_group_name_H-M   'P 1'
#
loop_
_entity.id
_entity.type
_entity.pdbx_description
1 polymer ?
#
loop_
_entity_poly.entity_id
_entity_poly.type
_entity_poly.pdbx_seq_one_letter_code
_entity_poly.pdbx_strand_id
1 'polypeptide(L)'
;ARLVQHHVISREELSVREHMSIVLRKLQGRKFLEFEDLFDATRGMPVLVVTFIALLELSKEGLLEVTQAEAFAPIYVRLAYTPA
;
A
#
# COMPACT_ATOMS: atom_id res chain seq x y z
N ALA A 1 12.59 -41.47 7.63
CA ALA A 1 11.77 -40.69 8.58
C ALA A 1 10.73 -39.91 7.78
N ARG A 2 9.44 -40.04 8.13
CA ARG A 2 8.32 -39.42 7.40
C ARG A 2 7.99 -38.09 8.08
N LEU A 3 8.42 -36.97 7.49
CA LEU A 3 8.04 -35.63 7.91
C LEU A 3 6.66 -35.32 7.31
N VAL A 4 5.60 -35.58 8.06
CA VAL A 4 4.29 -34.97 7.80
C VAL A 4 4.13 -33.86 8.84
N GLN A 5 4.82 -32.75 8.61
CA GLN A 5 4.58 -31.54 9.38
C GLN A 5 3.32 -30.92 8.79
N HIS A 6 2.20 -31.01 9.51
CA HIS A 6 1.04 -30.16 9.27
C HIS A 6 1.50 -28.73 9.55
N HIS A 7 2.03 -28.04 8.53
CA HIS A 7 2.25 -26.61 8.61
C HIS A 7 0.86 -25.98 8.56
N VAL A 8 0.29 -25.75 9.74
CA VAL A 8 -0.89 -24.90 9.88
C VAL A 8 -0.44 -23.53 9.39
N ILE A 9 -0.83 -23.18 8.17
CA ILE A 9 -0.59 -21.86 7.59
C ILE A 9 -1.24 -20.87 8.55
N SER A 10 -0.44 -20.21 9.40
CA SER A 10 -0.92 -19.05 10.15
C SER A 10 -1.30 -17.98 9.13
N ARG A 11 -2.26 -17.11 9.47
CA ARG A 11 -2.52 -15.93 8.64
C ARG A 11 -1.19 -15.16 8.53
N GLU A 12 -0.60 -15.10 7.34
CA GLU A 12 0.63 -14.35 7.11
C GLU A 12 0.43 -12.91 7.59
N GLU A 13 1.35 -12.44 8.44
CA GLU A 13 1.36 -11.06 8.88
C GLU A 13 1.63 -10.15 7.68
N LEU A 14 0.78 -9.15 7.46
CA LEU A 14 0.96 -8.19 6.37
C LEU A 14 2.07 -7.19 6.74
N SER A 15 3.15 -7.19 5.98
CA SER A 15 4.27 -6.27 6.18
C SER A 15 3.96 -4.88 5.61
N VAL A 16 4.01 -3.85 6.46
CA VAL A 16 3.90 -2.45 6.03
C VAL A 16 5.01 -2.09 5.04
N ARG A 17 6.25 -2.51 5.32
CA ARG A 17 7.43 -2.24 4.45
C ARG A 17 7.27 -2.84 3.04
N GLU A 18 6.68 -4.02 2.96
CA GLU A 18 6.36 -4.64 1.67
C GLU A 18 5.33 -3.80 0.90
N HIS A 19 4.27 -3.35 1.58
CA HIS A 19 3.24 -2.52 0.97
C HIS A 19 3.76 -1.14 0.56
N MET A 20 4.66 -0.53 1.32
CA MET A 20 5.36 0.69 0.91
C MET A 20 6.09 0.47 -0.43
N SER A 21 6.79 -0.65 -0.55
CA SER A 21 7.51 -1.00 -1.78
C SER A 21 6.56 -1.24 -2.96
N ILE A 22 5.40 -1.85 -2.73
CA ILE A 22 4.35 -2.04 -3.74
C ILE A 22 3.79 -0.69 -4.20
N VAL A 23 3.45 0.20 -3.28
CA VAL A 23 2.90 1.53 -3.56
C VAL A 23 3.88 2.35 -4.41
N LEU A 24 5.15 2.44 -3.99
CA LEU A 24 6.17 3.19 -4.73
C LEU A 24 6.34 2.65 -6.15
N ARG A 25 6.31 1.33 -6.35
CA ARG A 25 6.36 0.70 -7.69
C ARG A 25 5.13 1.03 -8.53
N LYS A 26 3.93 0.99 -7.97
CA LYS A 26 2.68 1.32 -8.68
C LYS A 26 2.65 2.77 -9.17
N LEU A 27 3.25 3.68 -8.41
CA LEU A 27 3.30 5.10 -8.75
C LEU A 27 4.39 5.48 -9.76
N GLN A 28 5.35 4.59 -10.04
CA GLN A 28 6.39 4.87 -11.04
C GLN A 28 5.79 5.15 -12.42
N GLY A 29 6.21 6.26 -13.04
CA GLY A 29 5.73 6.67 -14.36
C GLY A 29 4.27 7.13 -14.38
N ARG A 30 3.61 7.30 -13.23
CA ARG A 30 2.23 7.79 -13.12
C ARG A 30 2.25 9.18 -12.48
N LYS A 31 1.45 10.11 -13.02
CA LYS A 31 1.31 11.46 -12.44
C LYS A 31 0.67 11.42 -11.06
N PHE A 32 -0.36 10.59 -10.90
CA PHE A 32 -1.04 10.28 -9.66
C PHE A 32 -1.86 9.01 -9.83
N LEU A 33 -2.31 8.42 -8.73
CA LEU A 33 -3.29 7.34 -8.65
C LEU A 33 -4.31 7.63 -7.54
N GLU A 34 -5.51 7.05 -7.65
CA GLU A 34 -6.45 7.01 -6.53
C GLU A 34 -6.05 5.91 -5.54
N PHE A 35 -6.38 6.08 -4.26
CA PHE A 35 -6.07 5.11 -3.21
C PHE A 35 -6.59 3.71 -3.53
N GLU A 36 -7.80 3.62 -4.11
CA GLU A 36 -8.43 2.34 -4.46
C GLU A 36 -7.65 1.57 -5.54
N ASP A 37 -6.89 2.26 -6.38
CA ASP A 37 -6.04 1.63 -7.40
C ASP A 37 -4.76 1.00 -6.81
N LEU A 38 -4.44 1.28 -5.54
CA LEU A 38 -3.20 0.84 -4.90
C LEU A 38 -3.28 -0.58 -4.36
N PHE A 39 -4.46 -1.14 -4.16
CA PHE A 39 -4.66 -2.48 -3.61
C PHE A 39 -5.73 -3.28 -4.37
N ASP A 40 -5.82 -4.57 -4.05
CA ASP A 40 -6.91 -5.42 -4.54
C ASP A 40 -7.92 -5.60 -3.41
N ALA A 41 -9.10 -4.98 -3.56
CA ALA A 41 -10.17 -5.02 -2.57
C ALA A 41 -10.71 -6.45 -2.31
N THR A 42 -10.55 -7.37 -3.27
CA THR A 42 -11.00 -8.77 -3.10
C THR A 42 -10.19 -9.53 -2.05
N ARG A 43 -9.00 -9.03 -1.69
CA ARG A 43 -8.16 -9.57 -0.61
C ARG A 43 -8.62 -9.16 0.79
N GLY A 44 -9.68 -8.35 0.89
CA GLY A 44 -10.33 -7.99 2.13
C GLY A 44 -9.71 -6.81 2.87
N MET A 45 -10.37 -6.41 3.96
CA MET A 45 -10.05 -5.21 4.73
C MET A 45 -8.60 -5.11 5.25
N PRO A 46 -7.90 -6.21 5.64
CA PRO A 46 -6.52 -6.10 6.08
C PRO A 46 -5.58 -5.47 5.04
N VAL A 47 -5.78 -5.75 3.74
CA VAL A 47 -4.95 -5.20 2.66
C VAL A 47 -5.20 -3.71 2.49
N LEU A 48 -6.46 -3.26 2.64
CA LEU A 48 -6.80 -1.84 2.65
C LEU A 48 -6.07 -1.12 3.79
N VAL A 49 -6.19 -1.65 5.01
CA VAL A 49 -5.61 -1.03 6.21
C VAL A 49 -4.10 -0.92 6.11
N VAL A 50 -3.39 -1.99 5.73
CA VAL A 50 -1.93 -1.95 5.62
C VAL A 50 -1.46 -1.03 4.48
N THR A 51 -2.21 -0.94 3.37
CA THR A 51 -1.90 -0.01 2.27
C THR A 51 -2.08 1.43 2.72
N PHE A 52 -3.12 1.71 3.50
CA PHE A 52 -3.34 3.03 4.08
C PHE A 52 -2.23 3.41 5.07
N ILE A 53 -1.83 2.50 5.95
CA ILE A 53 -0.69 2.72 6.86
C ILE A 53 0.61 2.96 6.07
N ALA A 54 0.86 2.20 5.01
CA ALA A 54 2.03 2.38 4.16
C ALA A 54 2.06 3.77 3.49
N LEU A 55 0.91 4.28 3.06
CA LEU A 55 0.80 5.63 2.52
C LEU A 55 1.14 6.70 3.56
N LEU A 56 0.62 6.55 4.78
CA LEU A 56 0.90 7.50 5.86
C LEU A 56 2.38 7.50 6.25
N GLU A 57 3.03 6.33 6.33
CA GLU A 57 4.46 6.26 6.64
C GLU A 57 5.31 6.86 5.51
N LEU A 58 5.01 6.54 4.25
CA LEU A 58 5.72 7.12 3.10
C LEU A 58 5.53 8.64 2.99
N SER A 59 4.34 9.14 3.31
CA SER A 59 4.07 10.59 3.32
C SER A 59 4.81 11.28 4.47
N LYS A 60 4.86 10.67 5.65
CA LYS A 60 5.65 11.13 6.79
C LYS A 60 7.15 11.17 6.49
N GLU A 61 7.66 10.24 5.68
CA GLU A 61 9.05 10.24 5.18
C GLU A 61 9.28 11.19 3.99
N GLY A 62 8.24 11.88 3.50
CA GLY A 62 8.35 12.85 2.39
C GLY A 62 8.52 12.21 1.01
N LEU A 63 8.27 10.91 0.87
CA LEU A 63 8.39 10.19 -0.40
C LEU A 63 7.12 10.33 -1.27
N LEU A 64 5.98 10.60 -0.65
CA LEU A 64 4.69 10.76 -1.29
C LEU A 64 3.99 12.05 -0.88
N GLU A 65 3.21 12.58 -1.81
CA GLU A 65 2.20 13.59 -1.53
C GLU A 65 0.80 12.97 -1.63
N VAL A 66 -0.05 13.32 -0.67
CA VAL A 66 -1.43 12.83 -0.56
C VAL A 66 -2.37 14.04 -0.59
N THR A 67 -3.40 13.98 -1.43
CA THR A 67 -4.43 15.03 -1.55
C THR A 67 -5.81 14.43 -1.32
N GLN A 68 -6.61 15.08 -0.48
CA GLN A 68 -8.00 14.76 -0.23
C GLN A 68 -8.77 16.08 -0.06
N ALA A 69 -9.79 16.31 -0.89
CA ALA A 69 -10.46 17.61 -0.96
C ALA A 69 -11.35 17.91 0.26
N GLU A 70 -12.02 16.88 0.76
CA GLU A 70 -12.90 16.91 1.93
C GLU A 70 -12.93 15.55 2.62
N ALA A 71 -13.49 15.47 3.83
CA ALA A 71 -13.56 14.21 4.55
C ALA A 71 -14.30 13.14 3.73
N PHE A 72 -13.71 11.95 3.62
CA PHE A 72 -14.23 10.80 2.86
C PHE A 72 -14.30 10.98 1.33
N ALA A 73 -13.81 12.11 0.79
CA ALA A 73 -13.58 12.22 -0.64
C ALA A 73 -12.44 11.27 -1.09
N PRO A 74 -12.36 10.95 -2.41
CA PRO A 74 -11.27 10.17 -2.96
C PRO A 74 -9.89 10.72 -2.55
N ILE A 75 -8.98 9.79 -2.25
CA ILE A 75 -7.61 10.10 -1.86
C ILE A 75 -6.72 9.92 -3.08
N TYR A 76 -6.05 10.98 -3.49
CA TYR A 76 -5.10 10.98 -4.60
C TYR A 76 -3.66 10.94 -4.06
N VAL A 77 -2.82 10.12 -4.68
CA VAL A 77 -1.44 9.89 -4.26
C VAL A 77 -0.49 10.08 -5.44
N ARG A 78 0.64 10.75 -5.20
CA ARG A 78 1.74 10.87 -6.18
C ARG A 78 3.11 10.80 -5.50
N LEU A 79 4.14 10.49 -6.28
CA LEU A 79 5.53 10.62 -5.82
C LEU A 79 5.84 12.10 -5.55
N ALA A 80 6.47 12.40 -4.41
CA ALA A 80 6.89 13.76 -4.08
C ALA A 80 7.98 14.28 -5.04
N TYR A 81 8.79 13.36 -5.57
CA TYR A 81 9.74 13.65 -6.63
C TYR A 81 9.47 12.73 -7.82
N THR A 82 9.12 13.33 -8.95
CA THR A 82 9.12 12.64 -10.24
C THR A 82 10.36 13.12 -10.98
N PRO A 83 11.38 12.26 -11.23
CA PRO A 83 12.48 12.62 -12.11
C PRO A 83 11.89 12.99 -13.47
N ALA A 84 12.35 14.12 -14.04
CA ALA A 84 11.92 14.60 -15.36
C ALA A 84 12.25 13.61 -16.48
#